data_AF-A0A3Q8U1Z8-F1
#
_entry.id   AF-A0A3Q8U1Z8-F1
#
_cell.length_a   1.000
_cell.length_b   1.000
_cell.length_c   1.000
_cell.angle_alpha   90.00
_cell.angle_beta   90.00
_cell.angle_gamma   90.00
#
_symmetry.space_group_name_H-M   'P 1'
#
loop_
_entity.id
_entity.type
_entity.pdbx_description
1 polymer ?
#
loop_
_entity_poly.entity_id
_entity_poly.type
_entity_poly.pdbx_seq_one_letter_code
_entity_poly.pdbx_strand_id
1 'polypeptide(L)'
;MKWINCLLLLKLAFFALLLLIYFLFCYISLKVGGGADVLSFIRHVVLVTGLVPLLAWLILIFFAVPPIFIRLVIFVVVLMVYHYFLFAVSAHYDGLYYWSVQLGEVLIFLLMVRVVRARAEAERNT
;
A
#
# COMPACT_ATOMS: atom_id res chain seq x y z
N MET A 1 20.65 16.54 17.89
CA MET A 1 20.65 16.78 16.42
C MET A 1 20.86 15.53 15.55
N LYS A 2 21.76 14.57 15.87
CA LYS A 2 22.03 13.41 14.98
C LYS A 2 20.84 12.45 14.72
N TRP A 3 19.95 12.27 15.69
CA TRP A 3 18.83 11.32 15.60
C TRP A 3 17.71 11.74 14.63
N ILE A 4 17.43 13.03 14.53
CA ILE A 4 16.38 13.58 13.65
C ILE A 4 16.74 13.34 12.17
N ASN A 5 18.02 13.52 11.84
CA ASN A 5 18.52 13.28 10.48
C ASN A 5 18.46 11.80 10.10
N CYS A 6 18.71 10.90 11.06
CA CYS A 6 18.66 9.46 10.82
C CYS A 6 17.22 8.96 10.57
N LEU A 7 16.25 9.44 11.36
CA LEU A 7 14.84 9.12 11.15
C LEU A 7 14.30 9.67 9.81
N LEU A 8 14.71 10.88 9.43
CA LEU A 8 14.32 11.49 8.16
C LEU A 8 14.89 10.71 6.97
N LEU A 9 16.16 10.31 7.02
CA LEU A 9 16.79 9.48 5.99
C LEU A 9 16.10 8.13 5.86
N LEU A 10 15.73 7.51 6.98
CA LEU A 10 15.00 6.24 6.98
C LEU A 10 13.61 6.38 6.33
N LYS A 11 12.88 7.45 6.65
CA LYS A 11 11.59 7.79 6.02
C LYS A 11 11.73 7.98 4.51
N LEU A 12 12.75 8.72 4.07
CA LEU A 12 13.04 8.97 2.66
C LEU A 12 13.42 7.68 1.92
N ALA A 13 14.28 6.84 2.50
CA ALA A 13 14.67 5.56 1.91
C ALA A 13 13.46 4.63 1.73
N PHE A 14 12.58 4.57 2.73
CA PHE A 14 11.37 3.74 2.68
C PHE A 14 10.37 4.27 1.64
N PHE A 15 10.21 5.60 1.56
CA PHE A 15 9.38 6.24 0.53
C PHE A 15 9.90 5.97 -0.89
N ALA A 16 11.21 6.12 -1.10
CA ALA A 16 11.85 5.85 -2.39
C ALA A 16 11.71 4.37 -2.81
N LEU A 17 11.88 3.44 -1.87
CA LEU A 17 11.71 2.00 -2.11
C LEU A 17 10.28 1.68 -2.58
N LEU A 18 9.27 2.24 -1.95
CA LEU A 18 7.89 1.97 -2.30
C LEU A 18 7.47 2.64 -3.61
N LEU A 19 7.98 3.84 -3.92
CA LEU A 19 7.83 4.44 -5.25
C LEU A 19 8.48 3.56 -6.33
N LEU A 20 9.66 3.00 -6.06
CA LEU A 20 10.32 2.09 -7.01
C LEU A 20 9.46 0.85 -7.27
N ILE A 21 8.90 0.25 -6.22
CA ILE A 21 7.98 -0.90 -6.33
C ILE A 21 6.73 -0.51 -7.13
N TYR A 22 6.16 0.68 -6.90
CA TYR A 22 5.05 1.21 -7.68
C TYR A 22 5.37 1.32 -9.18
N PHE A 23 6.49 1.95 -9.53
CA PHE A 23 6.90 2.08 -10.93
C PHE A 23 7.19 0.72 -11.57
N LEU A 24 7.76 -0.22 -10.82
CA LEU A 24 7.99 -1.59 -11.29
C LEU A 24 6.67 -2.29 -11.63
N PHE A 25 5.65 -2.19 -10.77
CA PHE A 25 4.34 -2.76 -11.05
C PHE A 25 3.65 -2.11 -12.24
N CYS A 26 3.68 -0.78 -12.35
CA CYS A 26 3.19 -0.07 -13.52
C CYS A 26 3.88 -0.53 -14.80
N TYR A 27 5.22 -0.70 -14.76
CA TYR A 27 5.99 -1.18 -15.90
C TYR A 27 5.61 -2.61 -16.29
N ILE A 28 5.53 -3.53 -15.32
CA ILE A 28 5.10 -4.91 -15.55
C ILE A 28 3.68 -4.94 -16.13
N SER A 29 2.76 -4.17 -15.57
CA SER A 29 1.39 -4.04 -16.08
C SER A 29 1.35 -3.60 -17.54
N LEU A 30 2.16 -2.61 -17.93
CA LEU A 30 2.20 -2.10 -19.30
C LEU A 30 2.86 -3.07 -20.29
N LYS A 31 3.81 -3.90 -19.83
CA LYS A 31 4.53 -4.86 -20.67
C LYS A 31 3.84 -6.22 -20.77
N VAL A 32 3.16 -6.66 -19.71
CA VAL A 32 2.47 -7.96 -19.64
C VAL A 32 1.02 -7.85 -20.11
N GLY A 33 0.38 -6.68 -19.95
CA GLY A 33 -1.00 -6.41 -20.35
C GLY A 33 -1.27 -6.33 -21.86
N GLY A 34 -0.34 -6.75 -22.72
CA GLY A 34 -0.48 -6.70 -24.19
C GLY A 34 -1.47 -7.72 -24.79
N GLY A 35 -2.12 -8.56 -23.96
CA GLY A 35 -3.16 -9.51 -24.39
C GLY A 35 -4.56 -8.89 -24.31
N ALA A 36 -5.23 -8.79 -25.44
CA ALA A 36 -6.39 -7.94 -25.73
C ALA A 36 -7.73 -8.43 -25.13
N ASP A 37 -7.96 -8.21 -23.83
CA ASP A 37 -9.30 -8.33 -23.25
C ASP A 37 -9.59 -7.19 -22.25
N VAL A 38 -10.76 -6.55 -22.37
CA VAL A 38 -11.15 -5.34 -21.61
C VAL A 38 -11.13 -5.61 -20.09
N LEU A 39 -11.48 -6.84 -19.70
CA LEU A 39 -11.45 -7.27 -18.31
C LEU A 39 -10.03 -7.35 -17.73
N SER A 40 -9.04 -7.72 -18.55
CA SER A 40 -7.63 -7.76 -18.17
C SER A 40 -7.06 -6.35 -17.99
N PHE A 41 -7.48 -5.41 -18.84
CA PHE A 41 -7.13 -3.99 -18.70
C PHE A 41 -7.72 -3.37 -17.43
N ILE A 42 -9.01 -3.60 -17.16
CA ILE A 42 -9.68 -3.11 -15.94
C ILE A 42 -8.99 -3.69 -14.70
N ARG A 43 -8.66 -4.99 -14.68
CA ARG A 43 -7.90 -5.60 -13.60
C ARG A 43 -6.57 -4.91 -13.37
N HIS A 44 -5.80 -4.64 -14.42
CA HIS A 44 -4.52 -3.94 -14.31
C HIS A 44 -4.66 -2.49 -13.81
N VAL A 45 -5.65 -1.74 -14.30
CA VAL A 45 -5.96 -0.40 -13.80
C VAL A 45 -6.32 -0.45 -12.32
N VAL A 46 -7.16 -1.39 -11.92
CA VAL A 46 -7.57 -1.57 -10.51
C VAL A 46 -6.38 -1.95 -9.64
N LEU A 47 -5.51 -2.84 -10.12
CA LEU A 47 -4.27 -3.22 -9.45
C LEU A 47 -3.34 -2.03 -9.24
N VAL A 48 -3.18 -1.18 -10.26
CA VAL A 48 -2.42 0.07 -10.16
C VAL A 48 -3.10 1.07 -9.21
N THR A 49 -4.44 1.16 -9.20
CA THR A 49 -5.16 2.01 -8.24
C THR A 49 -5.19 1.45 -6.81
N GLY A 50 -5.03 0.14 -6.62
CA GLY A 50 -4.85 -0.51 -5.31
C GLY A 50 -3.56 -0.07 -4.61
N LEU A 51 -2.63 0.53 -5.36
CA LEU A 51 -1.45 1.20 -4.81
C LEU A 51 -1.76 2.59 -4.24
N VAL A 52 -2.93 3.19 -4.52
CA VAL A 52 -3.34 4.49 -3.96
C VAL A 52 -3.44 4.45 -2.42
N PRO A 53 -4.08 3.44 -1.80
CA PRO A 53 -3.99 3.20 -0.36
C PRO A 53 -2.55 3.14 0.18
N LEU A 54 -1.65 2.49 -0.56
CA LEU A 54 -0.23 2.35 -0.23
C LEU A 54 0.51 3.70 -0.30
N LEU A 55 0.21 4.50 -1.34
CA LEU A 55 0.71 5.87 -1.51
C LEU A 55 0.16 6.84 -0.46
N ALA A 56 -1.12 6.71 -0.09
CA ALA A 56 -1.72 7.50 0.99
C ALA A 56 -1.04 7.19 2.33
N TRP A 57 -0.72 5.92 2.59
CA TRP A 57 0.01 5.52 3.79
C TRP A 57 1.45 6.00 3.84
N LEU A 58 2.13 6.04 2.69
CA LEU A 58 3.47 6.62 2.58
C LEU A 58 3.52 8.08 3.02
N ILE A 59 2.50 8.85 2.63
CA ILE A 59 2.36 10.25 3.05
C ILE A 59 2.14 10.32 4.57
N LEU A 60 1.26 9.47 5.12
CA LEU A 60 0.99 9.42 6.57
C LEU A 60 2.21 9.01 7.40
N ILE A 61 3.05 8.08 6.91
CA ILE A 61 4.32 7.68 7.54
C ILE A 61 5.28 8.87 7.66
N PHE A 62 5.28 9.75 6.66
CA PHE A 62 6.15 10.92 6.66
C PHE A 62 5.82 11.87 7.82
N PHE A 63 4.53 12.06 8.10
CA PHE A 63 4.03 12.90 9.19
C PHE A 63 3.93 12.20 10.55
N ALA A 64 4.16 10.89 10.63
CA ALA A 64 4.03 10.15 11.89
C ALA A 64 5.17 10.44 12.88
N VAL A 65 4.79 10.58 14.15
CA VAL A 65 5.69 10.62 15.31
C VAL A 65 6.33 9.24 15.56
N PRO A 66 7.52 9.17 16.19
CA PRO A 66 8.29 7.92 16.34
C PRO A 66 7.52 6.69 16.87
N PRO A 67 6.66 6.77 17.91
CA PRO A 67 5.94 5.60 18.43
C PRO A 67 4.80 5.11 17.52
N ILE A 68 4.38 5.91 16.54
CA ILE A 68 3.40 5.53 15.52
C ILE A 68 4.11 5.01 14.27
N PHE A 69 5.26 5.60 13.93
CA PHE A 69 6.06 5.24 12.76
C PHE A 69 6.32 3.73 12.62
N ILE A 70 6.80 3.05 13.68
CA ILE A 70 7.09 1.60 13.62
C ILE A 70 5.83 0.79 13.29
N ARG A 71 4.69 1.15 13.87
CA ARG A 71 3.42 0.45 13.61
C ARG A 71 2.98 0.66 12.16
N LEU A 72 3.14 1.88 11.64
CA LEU A 72 2.82 2.18 10.24
C LEU A 72 3.72 1.44 9.26
N VAL A 73 5.01 1.30 9.57
CA VAL A 73 5.94 0.50 8.76
C VAL A 73 5.49 -0.96 8.70
N ILE A 74 5.17 -1.58 9.84
CA ILE A 74 4.65 -2.95 9.88
C ILE A 74 3.37 -3.07 9.04
N PHE A 75 2.45 -2.12 9.19
CA PHE A 75 1.21 -2.12 8.43
C PHE A 75 1.43 -1.99 6.92
N VAL A 76 2.32 -1.10 6.49
CA VAL A 76 2.66 -0.96 5.07
C VAL A 76 3.29 -2.24 4.53
N VAL A 77 4.16 -2.90 5.29
CA VAL A 77 4.74 -4.18 4.88
C VAL A 77 3.66 -5.25 4.72
N VAL A 78 2.72 -5.36 5.66
CA VAL A 78 1.59 -6.31 5.57
C VAL A 78 0.71 -6.01 4.34
N LEU A 79 0.38 -4.73 4.12
CA LEU A 79 -0.43 -4.31 2.98
C LEU A 79 0.29 -4.59 1.66
N MET A 80 1.60 -4.37 1.61
CA MET A 80 2.43 -4.66 0.45
C MET A 80 2.49 -6.16 0.14
N VAL A 81 2.66 -7.01 1.16
CA VAL A 81 2.61 -8.47 1.01
C VAL A 81 1.23 -8.92 0.50
N TYR A 82 0.15 -8.35 1.05
CA TYR A 82 -1.20 -8.63 0.57
C TYR A 82 -1.41 -8.18 -0.88
N HIS A 83 -0.85 -7.04 -1.26
CA HIS A 83 -0.89 -6.52 -2.62
C HIS A 83 -0.13 -7.41 -3.61
N TYR A 84 1.04 -7.95 -3.21
CA TYR A 84 1.75 -8.97 -4.00
C TYR A 84 0.92 -10.24 -4.18
N PHE A 85 0.22 -10.68 -3.13
CA PHE A 85 -0.71 -11.80 -3.24
C PHE A 85 -1.84 -11.49 -4.23
N LEU A 86 -2.43 -10.28 -4.17
CA LEU A 86 -3.43 -9.82 -5.13
C LEU A 86 -2.92 -9.78 -6.57
N PHE A 87 -1.68 -9.34 -6.77
CA PHE A 87 -1.01 -9.37 -8.07
C PHE A 87 -0.94 -10.79 -8.63
N ALA A 88 -0.49 -11.75 -7.80
CA ALA A 88 -0.45 -13.16 -8.18
C ALA A 88 -1.86 -13.72 -8.43
N VAL A 89 -2.84 -13.36 -7.61
CA VAL A 89 -4.23 -13.79 -7.78
C VAL A 89 -4.81 -13.29 -9.10
N SER A 90 -4.55 -12.02 -9.46
CA SER A 90 -4.96 -11.45 -10.73
C SER A 90 -4.36 -12.20 -11.93
N ALA A 91 -3.14 -12.70 -11.80
CA ALA A 91 -2.45 -13.43 -12.88
C ALA A 91 -2.93 -14.87 -13.06
N HIS A 92 -3.48 -15.51 -12.00
CA HIS A 92 -3.76 -16.95 -12.00
C HIS A 92 -5.24 -17.34 -11.82
N TYR A 93 -6.10 -16.42 -11.38
CA TYR A 93 -7.50 -16.72 -11.05
C TYR A 93 -8.50 -15.84 -11.81
N ASP A 94 -9.77 -16.26 -11.82
CA ASP A 94 -10.87 -15.63 -12.54
C ASP A 94 -11.33 -14.30 -11.91
N GLY A 95 -12.04 -13.48 -12.73
CA GLY A 95 -12.46 -12.12 -12.41
C GLY A 95 -13.01 -11.96 -11.00
N LEU A 96 -13.97 -12.82 -10.66
CA LEU A 96 -14.73 -12.77 -9.41
C LEU A 96 -13.86 -13.07 -8.18
N TYR A 97 -12.99 -14.07 -8.26
CA TYR A 97 -12.09 -14.38 -7.15
C TYR A 97 -11.16 -13.20 -6.86
N TYR A 98 -10.57 -12.58 -7.88
CA TYR A 98 -9.78 -11.36 -7.72
C TYR A 98 -10.55 -10.24 -7.01
N TRP A 99 -11.78 -9.96 -7.44
CA TRP A 99 -12.61 -8.91 -6.82
C TRP A 99 -12.92 -9.19 -5.34
N SER A 100 -13.15 -10.46 -4.99
CA SER A 100 -13.38 -10.86 -3.59
C SER A 100 -12.13 -10.65 -2.72
N VAL A 101 -10.94 -10.93 -3.26
CA VAL A 101 -9.66 -10.70 -2.56
C VAL A 101 -9.34 -9.20 -2.50
N GLN A 102 -9.70 -8.44 -3.54
CA GLN A 102 -9.50 -6.98 -3.61
C GLN A 102 -10.34 -6.27 -2.53
N LEU A 103 -11.56 -6.76 -2.27
CA LEU A 103 -12.38 -6.29 -1.15
C LEU A 103 -11.66 -6.47 0.20
N GLY A 104 -10.90 -7.56 0.37
CA GLY A 104 -10.07 -7.78 1.55
C GLY A 104 -9.00 -6.69 1.74
N GLU A 105 -8.34 -6.23 0.68
CA GLU A 105 -7.38 -5.12 0.75
C GLU A 105 -8.04 -3.82 1.24
N VAL A 106 -9.24 -3.52 0.72
CA VAL A 106 -10.02 -2.35 1.13
C VAL A 106 -10.45 -2.47 2.60
N LEU A 107 -10.88 -3.65 3.05
CA LEU A 107 -11.27 -3.87 4.44
C LEU A 107 -10.09 -3.74 5.40
N ILE A 108 -8.93 -4.29 5.04
CA ILE A 108 -7.68 -4.13 5.80
C ILE A 108 -7.35 -2.64 5.89
N PHE A 109 -7.42 -1.90 4.78
CA PHE A 109 -7.19 -0.46 4.75
C PHE A 109 -8.15 0.29 5.69
N LEU A 110 -9.45 0.03 5.62
CA LEU A 110 -10.45 0.69 6.48
C LEU A 110 -10.23 0.39 7.97
N LEU A 111 -9.89 -0.87 8.29
CA LEU A 111 -9.58 -1.28 9.66
C LEU A 111 -8.34 -0.55 10.20
N MET A 112 -7.31 -0.39 9.36
CA MET A 112 -6.11 0.37 9.72
C MET A 112 -6.40 1.85 9.97
N VAL A 113 -7.21 2.49 9.11
CA VAL A 113 -7.62 3.90 9.30
C VAL A 113 -8.32 4.07 10.65
N ARG A 114 -9.20 3.14 11.02
CA ARG A 114 -9.87 3.16 12.34
C ARG A 114 -8.89 3.06 13.50
N VAL A 115 -7.90 2.15 13.44
CA VAL A 115 -6.90 1.98 14.50
C VAL A 115 -6.07 3.24 14.69
N VAL A 116 -5.64 3.89 13.59
CA VAL A 116 -4.82 5.11 13.68
C VAL A 116 -5.63 6.30 14.18
N ARG A 117 -6.88 6.44 13.74
CA ARG A 117 -7.78 7.48 14.25
C ARG A 117 -8.04 7.33 15.75
N ALA A 118 -8.39 6.14 16.21
CA ALA A 118 -8.63 5.87 17.63
C ALA A 118 -7.42 6.21 18.51
N ARG A 119 -6.20 5.94 18.01
CA ARG A 119 -4.98 6.27 18.73
C ARG A 119 -4.70 7.78 18.76
N ALA A 120 -4.93 8.49 17.66
CA ALA A 120 -4.79 9.94 17.60
C ALA A 120 -5.79 10.67 18.53
N GLU A 121 -7.00 10.12 18.68
CA GLU A 121 -8.00 10.61 19.62
C GLU A 121 -7.59 10.35 21.08
N ALA A 122 -7.02 9.18 21.38
CA ALA A 122 -6.50 8.86 22.71
C ALA A 122 -5.37 9.80 23.14
N GLU A 123 -4.43 10.11 22.25
CA GLU A 123 -3.30 11.02 22.52
C GLU A 123 -3.72 12.50 22.68
N ARG A 124 -4.89 12.91 22.16
CA ARG A 124 -5.44 14.26 22.37
C ARG A 124 -6.12 14.45 23.73
N ASN A 125 -6.57 13.35 24.35
CA ASN A 125 -7.35 13.36 25.59
C ASN A 125 -6.48 13.09 26.84
N THR A 126 -5.18 12.91 26.65
CA THR A 126 -4.15 12.76 27.70
C THR A 126 -3.26 13.97 27.76
#